data_AF-A0A2T3FLV8-F1
#
_entry.id   AF-A0A2T3FLV8-F1
#
_cell.length_a   1.000
_cell.length_b   1.000
_cell.length_c   1.000
_cell.angle_alpha   90.00
_cell.angle_beta   90.00
_cell.angle_gamma   90.00
#
_symmetry.space_group_name_H-M   'P 1'
#
loop_
_entity.id
_entity.type
_entity.pdbx_description
1 polymer ?
#
loop_
_entity_poly.entity_id
_entity_poly.type
_entity_poly.pdbx_seq_one_letter_code
_entity_poly.pdbx_strand_id
1 'polypeptide(L)'
;MRKKKELVLWGILCVGLILLYLLSSTDWIIKEKEVEVYPVSLIISDTSDDDYVNFRKGVDQAAVEYNVDVSFITLYEKDNLAQQMELVRREAADGAGAVILEPVDELECRQYLEENTYGTPIILLGELSPDEEVKGAVHMDWTAAGRKLGEAITAEQSPDLPVWIFADNPYIGKAGEMKQGLTEVLEKQGFSYTIVPRGTDDTYRSVIEKTVYPGSGTAVVAALDFASTAEAAEIVGGSSVYGKYISGLYGVGMMPSLLDQLDKGTIRGLVVTNQFDAGYFAVKKAVQAIEKEQERSQLSLESYYIEKDELRSKKYEKMLYPID
;
A
#
# COMPACT_ATOMS: atom_id res chain seq x y z
N MET A 1 -14.78 -24.04 -77.28
CA MET A 1 -14.17 -24.69 -76.10
C MET A 1 -13.59 -23.71 -75.06
N ARG A 2 -13.07 -22.54 -75.47
CA ARG A 2 -12.39 -21.56 -74.58
C ARG A 2 -13.31 -20.85 -73.57
N LYS A 3 -14.50 -20.36 -74.01
CA LYS A 3 -15.51 -19.70 -73.14
C LYS A 3 -16.06 -20.58 -72.00
N LYS A 4 -16.20 -21.90 -72.20
CA LYS A 4 -16.68 -22.82 -71.15
C LYS A 4 -15.64 -23.00 -70.03
N LYS A 5 -14.33 -22.92 -70.35
CA LYS A 5 -13.25 -23.00 -69.36
C LYS A 5 -13.14 -21.74 -68.52
N GLU A 6 -13.36 -20.57 -69.12
CA GLU A 6 -13.40 -19.28 -68.40
C GLU A 6 -14.57 -19.23 -67.40
N LEU A 7 -15.77 -19.66 -67.79
CA LEU A 7 -16.93 -19.71 -66.89
C LEU A 7 -16.71 -20.62 -65.67
N VAL A 8 -16.03 -21.76 -65.86
CA VAL A 8 -15.67 -22.67 -64.77
C VAL A 8 -14.62 -22.03 -63.85
N LEU A 9 -13.64 -21.32 -64.42
CA LEU A 9 -12.62 -20.61 -63.66
C LEU A 9 -13.24 -19.50 -62.78
N TRP A 10 -14.16 -18.71 -63.34
CA TRP A 10 -14.89 -17.68 -62.60
C TRP A 10 -15.79 -18.29 -61.52
N GLY A 11 -16.42 -19.43 -61.78
CA GLY A 11 -17.21 -20.16 -60.77
C GLY A 11 -16.37 -20.62 -59.58
N ILE A 12 -15.20 -21.21 -59.83
CA ILE A 12 -14.27 -21.62 -58.76
C ILE A 12 -13.76 -20.41 -57.97
N LEU A 13 -13.47 -19.30 -58.66
CA LEU A 13 -12.99 -18.08 -58.03
C LEU A 13 -14.07 -17.42 -57.16
N CYS A 14 -15.33 -17.39 -57.61
CA CYS A 14 -16.46 -16.93 -56.80
C CYS A 14 -16.68 -17.81 -55.57
N VAL A 15 -16.62 -19.14 -55.70
CA VAL A 15 -16.74 -20.05 -54.55
C VAL A 15 -15.58 -19.86 -53.57
N GLY A 16 -14.35 -19.68 -54.08
CA GLY A 16 -13.18 -19.37 -53.25
C GLY A 16 -13.31 -18.05 -52.50
N LEU A 17 -13.86 -17.01 -53.13
CA LEU A 17 -14.13 -15.72 -52.49
C LEU A 17 -15.23 -15.80 -51.43
N ILE A 18 -16.30 -16.56 -51.68
CA ILE A 18 -17.36 -16.80 -50.69
C ILE A 18 -16.80 -17.57 -49.50
N LEU A 19 -15.93 -18.54 -49.74
CA LEU A 19 -15.31 -19.34 -48.68
C LEU A 19 -14.32 -18.50 -47.85
N LEU A 20 -13.51 -17.65 -48.50
CA LEU A 20 -12.65 -16.68 -47.82
C LEU A 20 -13.45 -15.66 -47.03
N TYR A 21 -14.57 -15.17 -47.57
CA TYR A 21 -15.47 -14.27 -46.86
C TYR A 21 -16.05 -14.95 -45.62
N LEU A 22 -16.56 -16.18 -45.75
CA LEU A 22 -17.08 -16.94 -44.60
C LEU A 22 -15.99 -17.21 -43.56
N LEU A 23 -14.78 -17.60 -43.97
CA LEU A 23 -13.65 -17.80 -43.07
C LEU A 23 -13.16 -16.52 -42.40
N SER A 24 -13.37 -15.36 -43.02
CA SER A 24 -13.06 -14.04 -42.47
C SER A 24 -14.20 -13.46 -41.63
N SER A 25 -15.45 -13.82 -41.92
CA SER A 25 -16.65 -13.26 -41.28
C SER A 25 -17.22 -14.15 -40.18
N THR A 26 -16.68 -15.36 -40.02
CA THR A 26 -16.98 -16.25 -38.91
C THR A 26 -15.71 -16.39 -38.08
N ASP A 27 -15.84 -16.42 -36.76
CA ASP A 27 -14.72 -16.53 -35.80
C ASP A 27 -14.04 -17.92 -35.82
N TRP A 28 -14.02 -18.59 -36.97
CA TRP A 28 -13.41 -19.91 -37.17
C TRP A 28 -11.88 -19.83 -37.31
N ILE A 29 -11.33 -18.71 -37.80
CA ILE A 29 -9.87 -18.53 -37.98
C ILE A 29 -9.26 -17.61 -36.91
N ILE A 30 -9.95 -16.54 -36.51
CA ILE A 30 -9.49 -15.61 -35.48
C ILE A 30 -10.59 -15.56 -34.42
N LYS A 31 -10.47 -16.40 -33.38
CA LYS A 31 -11.14 -16.08 -32.12
C LYS A 31 -10.37 -14.91 -31.53
N GLU A 32 -10.85 -13.69 -31.72
CA GLU A 32 -10.54 -12.67 -30.73
C GLU A 32 -11.05 -13.22 -29.40
N LYS A 33 -10.12 -13.59 -28.52
CA LYS A 33 -10.45 -13.93 -27.14
C LYS A 33 -11.08 -12.65 -26.62
N GLU A 34 -12.40 -12.62 -26.40
CA GLU A 34 -13.02 -11.51 -25.68
C GLU A 34 -12.19 -11.33 -24.42
N VAL A 35 -11.51 -10.19 -24.34
CA VAL A 35 -10.65 -9.89 -23.21
C VAL A 35 -11.61 -9.65 -22.05
N GLU A 36 -11.79 -10.68 -21.23
CA GLU A 36 -12.65 -10.61 -20.06
C GLU A 36 -12.06 -9.55 -19.12
N VAL A 37 -12.80 -8.45 -18.95
CA VAL A 37 -12.39 -7.37 -18.04
C VAL A 37 -12.89 -7.71 -16.65
N TYR A 38 -11.97 -7.79 -15.69
CA TYR A 38 -12.30 -8.13 -14.32
C TYR A 38 -12.58 -6.86 -13.50
N PRO A 39 -13.81 -6.61 -13.03
CA PRO A 39 -14.07 -5.49 -12.14
C PRO A 39 -13.52 -5.81 -10.74
N VAL A 40 -12.65 -4.96 -10.20
CA VAL A 40 -12.08 -5.13 -8.85
C VAL A 40 -12.22 -3.83 -8.08
N SER A 41 -12.79 -3.90 -6.88
CA SER A 41 -12.86 -2.73 -5.99
C SER A 41 -11.75 -2.82 -4.96
N LEU A 42 -10.93 -1.77 -4.87
CA LEU A 42 -9.87 -1.63 -3.88
C LEU A 42 -10.28 -0.57 -2.85
N ILE A 43 -10.52 -1.00 -1.62
CA ILE A 43 -10.94 -0.15 -0.51
C ILE A 43 -9.77 0.03 0.44
N ILE A 44 -9.27 1.26 0.57
CA ILE A 44 -8.20 1.61 1.52
C ILE A 44 -8.78 2.08 2.86
N SER A 45 -7.94 2.11 3.91
CA SER A 45 -8.37 2.58 5.24
C SER A 45 -8.31 4.10 5.41
N ASP A 46 -7.70 4.83 4.47
CA ASP A 46 -7.55 6.28 4.54
C ASP A 46 -8.66 7.05 3.80
N THR A 47 -8.77 8.34 4.13
CA THR A 47 -9.71 9.27 3.48
C THR A 47 -9.16 9.93 2.22
N SER A 48 -7.86 9.77 1.95
CA SER A 48 -7.14 10.26 0.77
C SER A 48 -6.18 9.17 0.27
N ASP A 49 -5.83 9.24 -1.01
CA ASP A 49 -4.89 8.34 -1.68
C ASP A 49 -3.49 8.96 -1.91
N ASP A 50 -3.24 10.15 -1.35
CA ASP A 50 -1.98 10.90 -1.53
C ASP A 50 -0.74 10.08 -1.13
N ASP A 51 -0.84 9.25 -0.10
CA ASP A 51 0.26 8.40 0.38
C ASP A 51 0.38 7.04 -0.36
N TYR A 52 -0.53 6.78 -1.31
CA TYR A 52 -0.64 5.52 -2.06
C TYR A 52 -0.13 5.63 -3.50
N VAL A 53 0.60 6.69 -3.86
CA VAL A 53 1.09 6.91 -5.24
C VAL A 53 1.87 5.70 -5.79
N ASN A 54 2.86 5.19 -5.05
CA ASN A 54 3.64 4.04 -5.52
C ASN A 54 2.83 2.73 -5.50
N PHE A 55 1.89 2.61 -4.55
CA PHE A 55 0.97 1.49 -4.49
C PHE A 55 0.05 1.46 -5.73
N ARG A 56 -0.52 2.62 -6.09
CA ARG A 56 -1.34 2.81 -7.30
C ARG A 56 -0.57 2.44 -8.57
N LYS A 57 0.70 2.83 -8.71
CA LYS A 57 1.52 2.40 -9.86
C LYS A 57 1.57 0.88 -10.01
N GLY A 58 1.71 0.16 -8.89
CA GLY A 58 1.66 -1.30 -8.86
C GLY A 58 0.30 -1.86 -9.28
N VAL A 59 -0.77 -1.27 -8.74
CA VAL A 59 -2.17 -1.59 -9.11
C VAL A 59 -2.40 -1.36 -10.60
N ASP A 60 -2.02 -0.20 -11.13
CA ASP A 60 -2.25 0.19 -12.52
C ASP A 60 -1.47 -0.71 -13.49
N GLN A 61 -0.22 -1.05 -13.16
CA GLN A 61 0.57 -1.99 -13.96
C GLN A 61 -0.09 -3.37 -13.99
N ALA A 62 -0.54 -3.88 -12.84
CA ALA A 62 -1.27 -5.16 -12.80
C ALA A 62 -2.62 -5.07 -13.52
N ALA A 63 -3.33 -3.95 -13.43
CA ALA A 63 -4.60 -3.76 -14.09
C ALA A 63 -4.47 -3.83 -15.61
N VAL A 64 -3.41 -3.24 -16.18
CA VAL A 64 -3.09 -3.38 -17.61
C VAL A 64 -2.69 -4.82 -17.97
N GLU A 65 -1.86 -5.47 -17.16
CA GLU A 65 -1.36 -6.82 -17.45
C GLU A 65 -2.46 -7.88 -17.41
N TYR A 66 -3.39 -7.78 -16.45
CA TYR A 66 -4.44 -8.76 -16.19
C TYR A 66 -5.83 -8.32 -16.68
N ASN A 67 -5.94 -7.20 -17.40
CA ASN A 67 -7.20 -6.62 -17.90
C ASN A 67 -8.25 -6.41 -16.79
N VAL A 68 -7.83 -5.71 -15.73
CA VAL A 68 -8.68 -5.41 -14.57
C VAL A 68 -9.16 -3.96 -14.66
N ASP A 69 -10.44 -3.74 -14.40
CA ASP A 69 -10.98 -2.40 -14.14
C ASP A 69 -11.00 -2.17 -12.62
N VAL A 70 -10.09 -1.34 -12.11
CA VAL A 70 -9.92 -1.14 -10.67
C VAL A 70 -10.62 0.13 -10.22
N SER A 71 -11.59 -0.03 -9.32
CA SER A 71 -12.22 1.08 -8.60
C SER A 71 -11.50 1.31 -7.27
N PHE A 72 -10.74 2.40 -7.18
CA PHE A 72 -10.00 2.76 -5.97
C PHE A 72 -10.87 3.65 -5.06
N ILE A 73 -11.15 3.19 -3.84
CA ILE A 73 -12.16 3.75 -2.94
C ILE A 73 -11.50 4.11 -1.60
N THR A 74 -11.73 5.34 -1.16
CA THR A 74 -11.30 5.86 0.13
C THR A 74 -12.46 5.91 1.12
N LEU A 75 -12.15 6.03 2.41
CA LEU A 75 -13.16 6.30 3.43
C LEU A 75 -13.58 7.77 3.44
N TYR A 76 -14.71 8.05 4.08
CA TYR A 76 -15.19 9.42 4.30
C TYR A 76 -14.73 9.93 5.66
N GLU A 77 -14.70 9.03 6.63
CA GLU A 77 -14.24 9.29 7.98
C GLU A 77 -13.10 8.33 8.31
N LYS A 78 -12.05 8.86 8.94
CA LYS A 78 -10.92 8.06 9.41
C LYS A 78 -11.38 7.04 10.45
N ASP A 79 -10.69 5.90 10.47
CA ASP A 79 -10.89 4.84 11.45
C ASP A 79 -12.33 4.29 11.53
N ASN A 80 -13.14 4.50 10.50
CA ASN A 80 -14.55 4.10 10.50
C ASN A 80 -14.74 2.70 9.88
N LEU A 81 -14.58 1.67 10.71
CA LEU A 81 -14.75 0.27 10.30
C LEU A 81 -16.16 -0.03 9.78
N ALA A 82 -17.20 0.48 10.43
CA ALA A 82 -18.58 0.24 10.03
C ALA A 82 -18.85 0.78 8.61
N GLN A 83 -18.35 1.97 8.31
CA GLN A 83 -18.36 2.54 6.97
C GLN A 83 -17.59 1.63 6.00
N GLN A 84 -16.37 1.22 6.36
CA GLN A 84 -15.53 0.38 5.50
C GLN A 84 -16.23 -0.92 5.12
N MET A 85 -16.83 -1.63 6.08
CA MET A 85 -17.53 -2.89 5.81
C MET A 85 -18.81 -2.69 4.99
N GLU A 86 -19.46 -1.53 5.10
CA GLU A 86 -20.59 -1.18 4.22
C GLU A 86 -20.14 -0.93 2.78
N LEU A 87 -18.98 -0.29 2.58
CA LEU A 87 -18.39 -0.17 1.24
C LEU A 87 -18.10 -1.55 0.65
N VAL A 88 -17.52 -2.47 1.43
CA VAL A 88 -17.28 -3.86 0.96
C VAL A 88 -18.59 -4.53 0.51
N ARG A 89 -19.68 -4.40 1.29
CA ARG A 89 -21.00 -4.95 0.90
C ARG A 89 -21.53 -4.32 -0.38
N ARG A 90 -21.45 -3.00 -0.49
CA ARG A 90 -21.93 -2.25 -1.67
C ARG A 90 -21.18 -2.69 -2.92
N GLU A 91 -19.86 -2.69 -2.89
CA GLU A 91 -19.03 -3.04 -4.04
C GLU A 91 -19.23 -4.50 -4.48
N ALA A 92 -19.37 -5.42 -3.51
CA ALA A 92 -19.71 -6.81 -3.81
C ALA A 92 -21.10 -6.93 -4.45
N ALA A 93 -22.10 -6.17 -3.98
CA ALA A 93 -23.45 -6.16 -4.54
C ALA A 93 -23.54 -5.48 -5.93
N ASP A 94 -22.69 -4.49 -6.18
CA ASP A 94 -22.62 -3.74 -7.44
C ASP A 94 -21.87 -4.50 -8.55
N GLY A 95 -21.38 -5.70 -8.26
CA GLY A 95 -20.83 -6.63 -9.25
C GLY A 95 -19.31 -6.65 -9.35
N ALA A 96 -18.58 -6.20 -8.31
CA ALA A 96 -17.15 -6.44 -8.23
C ALA A 96 -16.85 -7.95 -8.29
N GLY A 97 -15.91 -8.35 -9.14
CA GLY A 97 -15.44 -9.73 -9.24
C GLY A 97 -14.58 -10.13 -8.05
N ALA A 98 -13.88 -9.17 -7.45
CA ALA A 98 -13.16 -9.30 -6.19
C ALA A 98 -13.09 -7.96 -5.46
N VAL A 99 -12.97 -8.00 -4.14
CA VAL A 99 -12.69 -6.82 -3.31
C VAL A 99 -11.30 -6.95 -2.70
N ILE A 100 -10.44 -5.98 -2.95
CA ILE A 100 -9.19 -5.83 -2.20
C ILE A 100 -9.47 -4.86 -1.05
N LEU A 101 -9.13 -5.26 0.16
CA LEU A 101 -9.45 -4.53 1.38
C LEU A 101 -8.20 -4.31 2.21
N GLU A 102 -7.92 -3.05 2.53
CA GLU A 102 -7.01 -2.67 3.59
C GLU A 102 -7.77 -2.41 4.88
N PRO A 103 -7.68 -3.29 5.88
CA PRO A 103 -8.45 -3.11 7.11
C PRO A 103 -8.06 -1.82 7.86
N VAL A 104 -9.06 -1.10 8.35
CA VAL A 104 -8.86 -0.06 9.38
C VAL A 104 -8.26 -0.66 10.66
N ASP A 105 -8.86 -1.77 11.10
CA ASP A 105 -8.41 -2.58 12.23
C ASP A 105 -8.46 -4.05 11.81
N GLU A 106 -7.33 -4.75 11.85
CA GLU A 106 -7.25 -6.13 11.36
C GLU A 106 -8.10 -7.10 12.18
N LEU A 107 -8.18 -6.92 13.50
CA LEU A 107 -8.87 -7.83 14.40
C LEU A 107 -10.38 -7.67 14.28
N GLU A 108 -10.87 -6.44 14.34
CA GLU A 108 -12.30 -6.17 14.19
C GLU A 108 -12.77 -6.48 12.76
N CYS A 109 -12.00 -6.13 11.73
CA CYS A 109 -12.33 -6.48 10.35
C CYS A 109 -12.47 -8.01 10.17
N ARG A 110 -11.58 -8.80 10.76
CA ARG A 110 -11.66 -10.27 10.73
C ARG A 110 -12.97 -10.78 11.33
N GLN A 111 -13.38 -10.24 12.48
CA GLN A 111 -14.66 -10.60 13.10
C GLN A 111 -15.84 -10.26 12.20
N TYR A 112 -15.83 -9.07 11.58
CA TYR A 112 -16.87 -8.68 10.63
C TYR A 112 -16.94 -9.60 9.42
N LEU A 113 -15.79 -10.03 8.88
CA LEU A 113 -15.74 -10.95 7.75
C LEU A 113 -16.31 -12.32 8.14
N GLU A 114 -15.93 -12.87 9.29
CA GLU A 114 -16.42 -14.18 9.78
C GLU A 114 -17.93 -14.19 10.07
N GLU A 115 -18.49 -13.06 10.50
CA GLU A 115 -19.91 -12.93 10.83
C GLU A 115 -20.81 -12.66 9.61
N ASN A 116 -20.23 -12.39 8.45
CA ASN A 116 -20.97 -11.93 7.28
C ASN A 116 -20.59 -12.72 6.01
N THR A 117 -21.35 -12.52 4.95
CA THR A 117 -21.11 -13.15 3.65
C THR A 117 -21.33 -12.09 2.59
N TYR A 118 -20.33 -11.91 1.74
CA TYR A 118 -20.27 -10.88 0.70
C TYR A 118 -20.49 -11.49 -0.68
N GLY A 119 -20.31 -12.80 -0.85
CA GLY A 119 -20.53 -13.52 -2.11
C GLY A 119 -19.47 -13.27 -3.17
N THR A 120 -18.43 -12.51 -2.83
CA THR A 120 -17.34 -12.07 -3.71
C THR A 120 -16.01 -12.36 -3.00
N PRO A 121 -14.99 -12.87 -3.70
CA PRO A 121 -13.69 -13.12 -3.09
C PRO A 121 -13.04 -11.83 -2.56
N ILE A 122 -12.45 -11.92 -1.38
CA ILE A 122 -11.78 -10.81 -0.70
C ILE A 122 -10.27 -11.07 -0.67
N ILE A 123 -9.48 -10.04 -0.96
CA ILE A 123 -8.01 -10.03 -0.81
C ILE A 123 -7.65 -9.01 0.28
N LEU A 124 -6.94 -9.42 1.32
CA LEU A 124 -6.54 -8.50 2.40
C LEU A 124 -5.15 -7.89 2.15
N LEU A 125 -5.02 -6.59 2.37
CA LEU A 125 -3.73 -5.94 2.60
C LEU A 125 -3.42 -5.99 4.09
N GLY A 126 -2.98 -7.17 4.55
CA GLY A 126 -2.84 -7.51 5.95
C GLY A 126 -2.59 -9.01 6.13
N GLU A 127 -2.93 -9.55 7.28
CA GLU A 127 -2.85 -11.00 7.53
C GLU A 127 -3.97 -11.80 6.85
N LEU A 128 -3.66 -13.03 6.41
CA LEU A 128 -4.66 -13.94 5.86
C LEU A 128 -5.66 -14.39 6.95
N SER A 129 -6.95 -14.15 6.69
CA SER A 129 -8.05 -14.59 7.55
C SER A 129 -8.42 -16.07 7.31
N PRO A 130 -8.84 -16.82 8.35
CA PRO A 130 -9.39 -18.15 8.18
C PRO A 130 -10.76 -18.16 7.47
N ASP A 131 -11.52 -17.06 7.51
CA ASP A 131 -12.79 -16.87 6.79
C ASP A 131 -12.67 -17.33 5.34
N GLU A 132 -13.61 -18.10 4.78
CA GLU A 132 -13.53 -18.74 3.44
C GLU A 132 -13.68 -17.80 2.22
N GLU A 133 -14.18 -16.57 2.38
CA GLU A 133 -14.25 -15.58 1.30
C GLU A 133 -12.92 -14.85 1.09
N VAL A 134 -12.06 -14.76 2.11
CA VAL A 134 -10.70 -14.19 2.02
C VAL A 134 -9.70 -15.05 1.23
N LYS A 135 -9.73 -14.99 -0.11
CA LYS A 135 -8.95 -15.88 -0.98
C LYS A 135 -7.45 -15.62 -0.98
N GLY A 136 -6.99 -14.47 -0.50
CA GLY A 136 -5.56 -14.20 -0.41
C GLY A 136 -5.24 -13.00 0.46
N ALA A 137 -3.96 -12.84 0.75
CA ALA A 137 -3.46 -11.69 1.48
C ALA A 137 -2.09 -11.24 0.97
N VAL A 138 -1.84 -9.94 1.04
CA VAL A 138 -0.53 -9.32 0.88
C VAL A 138 -0.16 -8.71 2.22
N HIS A 139 0.67 -9.42 2.96
CA HIS A 139 1.01 -9.12 4.34
C HIS A 139 2.34 -8.36 4.44
N MET A 140 2.42 -7.44 5.39
CA MET A 140 3.66 -6.84 5.82
C MET A 140 3.71 -6.79 7.34
N ASP A 141 4.83 -7.24 7.90
CA ASP A 141 5.02 -7.25 9.35
C ASP A 141 5.40 -5.85 9.83
N TRP A 142 4.40 -5.06 10.20
CA TRP A 142 4.59 -3.71 10.72
C TRP A 142 5.21 -3.71 12.12
N THR A 143 5.02 -4.79 12.89
CA THR A 143 5.73 -4.95 14.17
C THR A 143 7.24 -5.09 13.95
N ALA A 144 7.66 -5.89 12.97
CA ALA A 144 9.06 -5.97 12.58
C ALA A 144 9.58 -4.65 11.97
N ALA A 145 8.75 -3.91 11.23
CA ALA A 145 9.07 -2.57 10.76
C ALA A 145 9.35 -1.61 11.93
N GLY A 146 8.50 -1.62 12.96
CA GLY A 146 8.68 -0.86 14.20
C GLY A 146 9.95 -1.24 14.95
N ARG A 147 10.26 -2.54 15.03
CA ARG A 147 11.52 -3.01 15.63
C ARG A 147 12.75 -2.48 14.90
N LYS A 148 12.77 -2.50 13.57
CA LYS A 148 13.88 -1.93 12.77
C LYS A 148 14.07 -0.43 13.08
N LEU A 149 12.98 0.32 13.19
CA LEU A 149 13.02 1.74 13.54
C LEU A 149 13.61 1.96 14.95
N GLY A 150 13.19 1.15 15.92
CA GLY A 150 13.73 1.19 17.29
C GLY A 150 15.19 0.80 17.38
N GLU A 151 15.61 -0.24 16.65
CA GLU A 151 17.01 -0.66 16.58
C GLU A 151 17.89 0.45 16.03
N ALA A 152 17.44 1.15 14.99
CA ALA A 152 18.16 2.30 14.45
C ALA A 152 18.27 3.47 15.46
N ILE A 153 17.17 3.82 16.14
CA ILE A 153 17.18 4.86 17.18
C ILE A 153 18.18 4.51 18.29
N THR A 154 18.11 3.28 18.81
CA THR A 154 18.95 2.86 19.94
C THR A 154 20.43 2.67 19.56
N ALA A 155 20.74 2.48 18.28
CA ALA A 155 22.11 2.41 17.79
C ALA A 155 22.81 3.77 17.71
N GLU A 156 22.06 4.84 17.45
CA GLU A 156 22.61 6.19 17.24
C GLU A 156 22.41 7.15 18.42
N GLN A 157 21.34 6.97 19.19
CA GLN A 157 20.90 7.95 20.20
C GLN A 157 21.26 7.49 21.62
N SER A 158 21.30 8.44 22.56
CA SER A 158 21.51 8.14 23.98
C SER A 158 20.17 7.82 24.67
N PRO A 159 20.09 6.81 25.56
CA PRO A 159 18.90 6.52 26.36
C PRO A 159 18.50 7.67 27.32
N ASP A 160 19.40 8.63 27.56
CA ASP A 160 19.09 9.84 28.34
C ASP A 160 18.13 10.80 27.61
N LEU A 161 17.96 10.64 26.29
CA LEU A 161 17.06 11.46 25.48
C LEU A 161 15.66 10.83 25.43
N PRO A 162 14.59 11.59 25.67
CA PRO A 162 13.23 11.09 25.48
C PRO A 162 12.92 10.90 23.99
N VAL A 163 12.15 9.86 23.68
CA VAL A 163 11.62 9.61 22.33
C VAL A 163 10.14 10.04 22.27
N TRP A 164 9.83 11.03 21.44
CA TRP A 164 8.46 11.38 21.10
C TRP A 164 7.99 10.52 19.94
N ILE A 165 6.95 9.72 20.16
CA ILE A 165 6.39 8.80 19.16
C ILE A 165 5.12 9.43 18.58
N PHE A 166 5.16 9.87 17.33
CA PHE A 166 4.07 10.54 16.64
C PHE A 166 3.32 9.55 15.75
N ALA A 167 1.99 9.53 15.86
CA ALA A 167 1.13 8.82 14.94
C ALA A 167 -0.27 9.46 14.90
N ASP A 168 -0.99 9.30 13.79
CA ASP A 168 -2.40 9.72 13.68
C ASP A 168 -3.24 8.99 14.73
N ASN A 169 -3.29 7.66 14.62
CA ASN A 169 -3.86 6.76 15.59
C ASN A 169 -2.87 5.62 15.92
N PRO A 170 -2.14 5.70 17.05
CA PRO A 170 -1.14 4.71 17.43
C PRO A 170 -1.73 3.43 18.04
N TYR A 171 -3.05 3.23 18.02
CA TYR A 171 -3.71 2.15 18.75
C TYR A 171 -4.26 1.04 17.85
N ILE A 172 -4.42 1.31 16.56
CA ILE A 172 -5.00 0.37 15.59
C ILE A 172 -4.14 0.32 14.32
N GLY A 173 -4.39 -0.71 13.50
CA GLY A 173 -3.76 -0.90 12.20
C GLY A 173 -2.22 -0.82 12.22
N LYS A 174 -1.66 -0.35 11.11
CA LYS A 174 -0.21 -0.28 10.85
C LYS A 174 0.57 0.46 11.93
N ALA A 175 0.07 1.62 12.35
CA ALA A 175 0.73 2.47 13.34
C ALA A 175 0.71 1.81 14.74
N GLY A 176 -0.35 1.09 15.09
CA GLY A 176 -0.44 0.29 16.32
C GLY A 176 0.62 -0.81 16.38
N GLU A 177 0.78 -1.56 15.30
CA GLU A 177 1.81 -2.61 15.19
C GLU A 177 3.23 -2.05 15.18
N MET A 178 3.49 -0.98 14.40
CA MET A 178 4.79 -0.31 14.41
C MET A 178 5.14 0.21 15.80
N LYS A 179 4.17 0.80 16.51
CA LYS A 179 4.37 1.24 17.90
C LYS A 179 4.80 0.08 18.78
N GLN A 180 4.11 -1.05 18.72
CA GLN A 180 4.44 -2.22 19.53
C GLN A 180 5.91 -2.62 19.34
N GLY A 181 6.33 -2.83 18.09
CA GLY A 181 7.70 -3.22 17.78
C GLY A 181 8.75 -2.18 18.17
N LEU A 182 8.45 -0.90 17.99
CA LEU A 182 9.33 0.20 18.40
C LEU A 182 9.50 0.22 19.93
N THR A 183 8.40 0.19 20.67
CA THR A 183 8.44 0.28 22.14
C THR A 183 9.11 -0.93 22.78
N GLU A 184 8.93 -2.14 22.21
CA GLU A 184 9.66 -3.34 22.64
C GLU A 184 11.18 -3.13 22.65
N VAL A 185 11.73 -2.47 21.62
CA VAL A 185 13.17 -2.22 21.51
C VAL A 185 13.61 -1.09 22.44
N LEU A 186 12.86 0.01 22.49
CA LEU A 186 13.17 1.16 23.34
C LEU A 186 13.20 0.77 24.83
N GLU A 187 12.21 0.03 25.31
CA GLU A 187 12.12 -0.43 26.70
C GLU A 187 13.28 -1.34 27.06
N LYS A 188 13.62 -2.28 26.18
CA LYS A 188 14.74 -3.20 26.37
C LYS A 188 16.08 -2.50 26.49
N GLN A 189 16.25 -1.35 25.82
CA GLN A 189 17.47 -0.55 25.84
C GLN A 189 17.42 0.60 26.86
N GLY A 190 16.35 0.72 27.64
CA GLY A 190 16.22 1.70 28.72
C GLY A 190 15.88 3.13 28.26
N PHE A 191 15.34 3.30 27.05
CA PHE A 191 14.87 4.60 26.57
C PHE A 191 13.53 4.96 27.21
N SER A 192 13.38 6.23 27.56
CA SER A 192 12.06 6.80 27.88
C SER A 192 11.37 7.25 26.60
N TYR A 193 10.05 7.05 26.52
CA TYR A 193 9.27 7.49 25.38
C TYR A 193 7.90 8.02 25.79
N THR A 194 7.26 8.78 24.89
CA THR A 194 5.89 9.24 25.06
C THR A 194 5.18 9.15 23.73
N ILE A 195 4.03 8.49 23.74
CA ILE A 195 3.15 8.35 22.58
C ILE A 195 2.30 9.62 22.46
N VAL A 196 2.25 10.18 21.26
CA VAL A 196 1.52 11.39 20.93
C VAL A 196 0.57 11.09 19.76
N PRO A 197 -0.68 10.69 20.07
CA PRO A 197 -1.74 10.58 19.07
C PRO A 197 -2.07 11.96 18.49
N ARG A 198 -2.53 12.03 17.22
CA ARG A 198 -3.00 13.28 16.63
C ARG A 198 -4.32 13.69 17.28
N GLY A 199 -4.35 14.89 17.87
CA GLY A 199 -5.59 15.50 18.39
C GLY A 199 -6.08 16.65 17.52
N THR A 200 -5.16 17.52 17.14
CA THR A 200 -5.34 18.65 16.21
C THR A 200 -4.11 18.78 15.29
N ASP A 201 -4.23 19.56 14.22
CA ASP A 201 -3.14 19.86 13.29
C ASP A 201 -1.90 20.51 13.95
N ASP A 202 -2.03 21.04 15.16
CA ASP A 202 -0.96 21.71 15.91
C ASP A 202 -0.32 20.80 16.97
N THR A 203 -0.74 19.53 17.08
CA THR A 203 -0.32 18.62 18.15
C THR A 203 1.19 18.41 18.16
N TYR A 204 1.77 18.03 17.03
CA TYR A 204 3.21 17.71 16.95
C TYR A 204 4.07 18.96 17.07
N ARG A 205 3.63 20.05 16.44
CA ARG A 205 4.28 21.36 16.58
C ARG A 205 4.35 21.78 18.03
N SER A 206 3.24 21.67 18.77
CA SER A 206 3.18 22.00 20.20
C SER A 206 4.13 21.16 21.05
N VAL A 207 4.31 19.87 20.74
CA VAL A 207 5.26 18.99 21.46
C VAL A 207 6.70 19.38 21.17
N ILE A 208 7.03 19.63 19.89
CA ILE A 208 8.36 20.09 19.48
C ILE A 208 8.68 21.46 20.09
N GLU A 209 7.75 22.41 20.06
CA GLU A 209 7.93 23.74 20.64
C GLU A 209 8.14 23.68 22.15
N LYS A 210 7.35 22.87 22.88
CA LYS A 210 7.54 22.70 24.32
C LYS A 210 8.88 22.08 24.68
N THR A 211 9.47 21.27 23.79
CA THR A 211 10.82 20.73 23.96
C THR A 211 11.86 21.86 23.90
N VAL A 212 11.64 22.87 23.05
CA VAL A 212 12.52 24.05 22.89
C VAL A 212 12.28 25.13 23.95
N TYR A 213 11.02 25.39 24.33
CA TYR A 213 10.63 26.44 25.27
C TYR A 213 9.29 26.13 25.96
N PRO A 214 9.17 26.11 27.31
CA PRO A 214 10.19 26.32 28.35
C PRO A 214 10.99 25.04 28.67
N GLY A 215 10.96 24.04 27.79
CA GLY A 215 11.55 22.71 27.98
C GLY A 215 13.06 22.71 28.21
N SER A 216 13.53 21.60 28.77
CA SER A 216 14.85 21.46 29.36
C SER A 216 15.82 20.57 28.58
N GLY A 217 15.67 20.38 27.27
CA GLY A 217 16.63 19.51 26.57
C GLY A 217 16.36 19.16 25.13
N THR A 218 17.12 18.18 24.66
CA THR A 218 17.06 17.58 23.33
C THR A 218 16.17 16.33 23.37
N ALA A 219 15.52 15.98 22.27
CA ALA A 219 14.70 14.78 22.15
C ALA A 219 14.92 14.07 20.81
N VAL A 220 14.43 12.84 20.72
CA VAL A 220 14.35 12.08 19.46
C VAL A 220 12.88 12.04 19.04
N VAL A 221 12.61 12.10 17.73
CA VAL A 221 11.26 11.94 17.19
C VAL A 221 11.21 10.66 16.36
N ALA A 222 10.19 9.84 16.60
CA ALA A 222 9.84 8.68 15.80
C ALA A 222 8.41 8.84 15.28
N ALA A 223 8.20 8.85 13.97
CA ALA A 223 6.88 8.93 13.35
C ALA A 223 6.46 7.58 12.75
N LEU A 224 5.23 7.13 13.01
CA LEU A 224 4.78 5.77 12.74
C LEU A 224 3.82 5.63 11.54
N ASP A 225 3.50 6.75 10.88
CA ASP A 225 2.72 6.77 9.65
C ASP A 225 3.27 7.84 8.69
N PHE A 226 2.86 7.78 7.43
CA PHE A 226 3.39 8.63 6.36
C PHE A 226 3.10 10.11 6.60
N ALA A 227 1.85 10.45 6.94
CA ALA A 227 1.40 11.81 7.21
C ALA A 227 2.15 12.42 8.42
N SER A 228 2.24 11.69 9.52
CA SER A 228 2.98 12.11 10.72
C SER A 228 4.47 12.27 10.46
N THR A 229 5.06 11.42 9.60
CA THR A 229 6.46 11.56 9.19
C THR A 229 6.68 12.82 8.37
N ALA A 230 5.79 13.10 7.41
CA ALA A 230 5.85 14.30 6.59
C ALA A 230 5.68 15.59 7.42
N GLU A 231 4.69 15.61 8.30
CA GLU A 231 4.42 16.74 9.20
C GLU A 231 5.60 17.01 10.15
N ALA A 232 6.14 15.96 10.78
CA ALA A 232 7.32 16.08 11.65
C ALA A 232 8.53 16.63 10.90
N ALA A 233 8.77 16.16 9.67
CA ALA A 233 9.87 16.64 8.83
C ALA A 233 9.68 18.10 8.41
N GLU A 234 8.45 18.52 8.10
CA GLU A 234 8.13 19.91 7.81
C GLU A 234 8.40 20.81 9.02
N ILE A 235 7.94 20.41 10.21
CA ILE A 235 8.15 21.18 11.44
C ILE A 235 9.65 21.30 11.72
N VAL A 236 10.38 20.18 11.78
CA VAL A 236 11.81 20.16 12.12
C VAL A 236 12.66 20.88 11.06
N GLY A 237 12.37 20.66 9.78
CA GLY A 237 13.08 21.28 8.65
C GLY A 237 12.72 22.75 8.43
N GLY A 238 11.54 23.19 8.88
CA GLY A 238 11.05 24.56 8.72
C GLY A 238 11.74 25.59 9.63
N SER A 239 12.49 25.16 10.64
CA SER A 239 13.24 26.05 11.52
C SER A 239 14.56 25.45 11.98
N SER A 240 15.64 26.21 11.75
CA SER A 240 16.97 25.87 12.25
C SER A 240 17.06 25.82 13.78
N VAL A 241 16.04 26.32 14.49
CA VAL A 241 15.97 26.23 15.96
C VAL A 241 15.56 24.82 16.36
N TYR A 242 14.49 24.27 15.78
CA TYR A 242 14.00 22.93 16.17
C TYR A 242 15.02 21.84 15.88
N GLY A 243 15.71 21.90 14.73
CA GLY A 243 16.78 20.95 14.39
C GLY A 243 17.96 20.91 15.37
N LYS A 244 18.13 21.89 16.27
CA LYS A 244 19.13 21.83 17.35
C LYS A 244 18.68 21.05 18.57
N TYR A 245 17.37 20.94 18.78
CA TYR A 245 16.76 20.28 19.93
C TYR A 245 16.16 18.92 19.57
N ILE A 246 16.01 18.60 18.29
CA ILE A 246 15.67 17.27 17.81
C ILE A 246 16.95 16.58 17.34
N SER A 247 17.47 15.65 18.13
CA SER A 247 18.72 14.92 17.87
C SER A 247 18.62 14.01 16.63
N GLY A 248 17.42 13.51 16.36
CA GLY A 248 17.13 12.70 15.19
C GLY A 248 15.63 12.59 14.97
N LEU A 249 15.23 12.64 13.71
CA LEU A 249 13.88 12.34 13.24
C LEU A 249 13.93 11.04 12.44
N TYR A 250 13.21 10.04 12.91
CA TYR A 250 13.09 8.74 12.26
C TYR A 250 11.64 8.51 11.90
N GLY A 251 11.37 7.87 10.76
CA GLY A 251 9.99 7.68 10.33
C GLY A 251 9.77 6.52 9.39
N VAL A 252 8.60 6.52 8.77
CA VAL A 252 8.20 5.53 7.78
C VAL A 252 7.74 6.24 6.52
N GLY A 253 8.03 5.65 5.36
CA GLY A 253 7.53 6.12 4.08
C GLY A 253 8.59 6.29 3.02
N MET A 254 8.11 6.35 1.79
CA MET A 254 8.94 6.35 0.58
C MET A 254 8.51 7.41 -0.43
N MET A 255 7.65 8.35 -0.02
CA MET A 255 7.23 9.45 -0.88
C MET A 255 8.44 10.28 -1.30
N PRO A 256 8.46 10.85 -2.52
CA PRO A 256 9.57 11.68 -2.99
C PRO A 256 9.92 12.83 -2.02
N SER A 257 8.91 13.42 -1.37
CA SER A 257 9.10 14.46 -0.35
C SER A 257 9.87 13.94 0.88
N LEU A 258 9.57 12.74 1.37
CA LEU A 258 10.27 12.13 2.50
C LEU A 258 11.71 11.71 2.12
N LEU A 259 11.90 11.19 0.90
CA LEU A 259 13.23 10.84 0.40
C LEU A 259 14.12 12.07 0.21
N ASP A 260 13.54 13.21 -0.22
CA ASP A 260 14.24 14.50 -0.28
C ASP A 260 14.63 15.01 1.13
N GLN A 261 13.75 14.87 2.12
CA GLN A 261 14.07 15.21 3.52
C GLN A 261 15.16 14.30 4.12
N LEU A 262 15.23 13.04 3.70
CA LEU A 262 16.32 12.12 4.03
C LEU A 262 17.65 12.55 3.36
N ASP A 263 17.65 12.95 2.08
CA ASP A 263 18.86 13.45 1.40
C ASP A 263 19.36 14.77 2.02
N LYS A 264 18.44 15.64 2.46
CA LYS A 264 18.76 16.88 3.21
C LYS A 264 19.27 16.62 4.63
N GLY A 265 19.01 15.44 5.18
CA GLY A 265 19.38 15.07 6.55
C GLY A 265 18.43 15.61 7.63
N THR A 266 17.26 16.13 7.25
CA THR A 266 16.18 16.48 8.20
C THR A 266 15.65 15.21 8.85
N ILE A 267 15.40 14.18 8.03
CA ILE A 267 15.09 12.83 8.47
C ILE A 267 16.41 12.06 8.53
N ARG A 268 16.66 11.37 9.63
CA ARG A 268 17.88 10.59 9.86
C ARG A 268 17.82 9.22 9.20
N GLY A 269 16.66 8.58 9.24
CA GLY A 269 16.40 7.33 8.56
C GLY A 269 14.92 7.01 8.43
N LEU A 270 14.61 6.16 7.46
CA LEU A 270 13.25 5.78 7.10
C LEU A 270 13.12 4.27 7.07
N VAL A 271 12.02 3.76 7.63
CA VAL A 271 11.53 2.45 7.24
C VAL A 271 10.75 2.59 5.93
N VAL A 272 11.17 1.83 4.93
CA VAL A 272 10.57 1.78 3.61
C VAL A 272 10.02 0.40 3.32
N THR A 273 8.97 0.36 2.52
CA THR A 273 8.21 -0.84 2.18
C THR A 273 8.03 -0.90 0.68
N ASN A 274 7.83 -2.08 0.12
CA ASN A 274 7.61 -2.20 -1.32
C ASN A 274 6.12 -1.99 -1.65
N GLN A 275 5.68 -0.73 -1.64
CA GLN A 275 4.29 -0.36 -1.96
C GLN A 275 3.88 -0.77 -3.38
N PHE A 276 4.81 -0.67 -4.34
CA PHE A 276 4.56 -1.08 -5.73
C PHE A 276 4.22 -2.57 -5.82
N ASP A 277 5.07 -3.43 -5.25
CA ASP A 277 4.80 -4.87 -5.23
C ASP A 277 3.52 -5.17 -4.47
N ALA A 278 3.23 -4.46 -3.37
CA ALA A 278 2.01 -4.65 -2.61
C ALA A 278 0.75 -4.44 -3.46
N GLY A 279 0.70 -3.33 -4.22
CA GLY A 279 -0.41 -3.05 -5.13
C GLY A 279 -0.51 -4.04 -6.27
N TYR A 280 0.63 -4.35 -6.91
CA TYR A 280 0.69 -5.29 -8.02
C TYR A 280 0.20 -6.70 -7.61
N PHE A 281 0.71 -7.24 -6.51
CA PHE A 281 0.36 -8.57 -6.05
C PHE A 281 -1.06 -8.66 -5.48
N ALA A 282 -1.62 -7.56 -4.96
CA ALA A 282 -3.00 -7.54 -4.51
C ALA A 282 -3.97 -7.72 -5.69
N VAL A 283 -3.76 -6.98 -6.79
CA VAL A 283 -4.54 -7.13 -8.03
C VAL A 283 -4.34 -8.51 -8.65
N LYS A 284 -3.09 -8.99 -8.73
CA LYS A 284 -2.80 -10.34 -9.23
C LYS A 284 -3.56 -11.42 -8.45
N LYS A 285 -3.56 -11.33 -7.12
CA LYS A 285 -4.31 -12.28 -6.28
C LYS A 285 -5.82 -12.17 -6.46
N ALA A 286 -6.34 -10.97 -6.68
CA ALA A 286 -7.75 -10.75 -6.97
C ALA A 286 -8.17 -11.48 -8.27
N VAL A 287 -7.38 -11.35 -9.34
CA VAL A 287 -7.62 -12.04 -10.62
C VAL A 287 -7.56 -13.56 -10.45
N GLN A 288 -6.53 -14.08 -9.77
CA GLN A 288 -6.41 -15.51 -9.48
C GLN A 288 -7.60 -16.06 -8.70
N ALA A 289 -8.17 -15.26 -7.79
CA ALA A 289 -9.36 -15.63 -7.04
C ALA A 289 -10.63 -15.64 -7.91
N ILE A 290 -10.76 -14.70 -8.85
CA ILE A 290 -11.87 -14.64 -9.82
C ILE A 290 -11.84 -15.85 -10.76
N GLU A 291 -10.67 -16.13 -11.34
CA GLU A 291 -10.48 -17.23 -12.30
C GLU A 291 -10.45 -18.62 -11.63
N LYS A 292 -10.39 -18.66 -10.28
CA LYS A 292 -10.31 -19.89 -9.47
C LYS A 292 -9.06 -20.72 -9.78
N GLU A 293 -7.98 -20.06 -10.21
CA GLU A 293 -6.75 -20.72 -10.68
C GLU A 293 -5.82 -21.15 -9.54
N GLN A 294 -5.96 -20.60 -8.33
CA GLN A 294 -5.01 -20.84 -7.25
C GLN A 294 -5.67 -21.04 -5.88
N GLU A 295 -5.07 -21.90 -5.06
CA GLU A 295 -5.40 -22.07 -3.66
C GLU A 295 -5.09 -20.81 -2.84
N ARG A 296 -5.77 -20.68 -1.70
CA ARG A 296 -5.59 -19.58 -0.76
C ARG A 296 -4.13 -19.40 -0.37
N SER A 297 -3.63 -18.17 -0.48
CA SER A 297 -2.23 -17.90 -0.17
C SER A 297 -1.97 -16.49 0.33
N GLN A 298 -1.03 -16.39 1.28
CA GLN A 298 -0.45 -15.13 1.74
C GLN A 298 0.88 -14.89 1.02
N LEU A 299 1.10 -13.66 0.57
CA LEU A 299 2.41 -13.16 0.17
C LEU A 299 2.92 -12.23 1.27
N SER A 300 4.11 -12.48 1.81
CA SER A 300 4.73 -11.56 2.78
C SER A 300 5.77 -10.69 2.09
N LEU A 301 5.68 -9.38 2.31
CA LEU A 301 6.66 -8.40 1.83
C LEU A 301 7.59 -7.96 2.96
N GLU A 302 8.86 -7.77 2.63
CA GLU A 302 9.85 -7.29 3.59
C GLU A 302 9.86 -5.76 3.68
N SER A 303 10.04 -5.25 4.89
CA SER A 303 10.37 -3.85 5.17
C SER A 303 11.88 -3.66 5.34
N TYR A 304 12.39 -2.51 4.96
CA TYR A 304 13.81 -2.15 5.06
C TYR A 304 13.98 -0.85 5.83
N TYR A 305 15.08 -0.71 6.56
CA TYR A 305 15.50 0.57 7.10
C TYR A 305 16.60 1.13 6.20
N ILE A 306 16.46 2.40 5.80
CA ILE A 306 17.40 3.09 4.93
C ILE A 306 17.85 4.41 5.55
N GLU A 307 19.09 4.78 5.27
CA GLU A 307 19.64 6.09 5.56
C GLU A 307 19.99 6.80 4.24
N LYS A 308 20.58 7.99 4.36
CA LYS A 308 20.93 8.84 3.23
C LYS A 308 21.83 8.13 2.21
N ASP A 309 22.77 7.30 2.68
CA ASP A 309 23.75 6.64 1.81
C ASP A 309 23.11 5.57 0.93
N GLU A 310 22.00 4.97 1.38
CA GLU A 310 21.24 3.95 0.67
C GLU A 310 20.31 4.51 -0.42
N LEU A 311 20.00 5.81 -0.42
CA LEU A 311 19.09 6.43 -1.40
C LEU A 311 19.50 6.18 -2.86
N ARG A 312 20.81 6.14 -3.12
CA ARG A 312 21.39 5.93 -4.47
C ARG A 312 21.88 4.49 -4.67
N SER A 313 21.54 3.59 -3.75
CA SER A 313 21.92 2.18 -3.86
C SER A 313 21.05 1.47 -4.90
N LYS A 314 21.71 0.77 -5.84
CA LYS A 314 21.05 -0.11 -6.80
C LYS A 314 20.16 -1.18 -6.15
N LYS A 315 20.40 -1.48 -4.87
CA LYS A 315 19.59 -2.43 -4.09
C LYS A 315 18.15 -1.94 -3.93
N TYR A 316 17.96 -0.64 -3.68
CA TYR A 316 16.65 -0.06 -3.36
C TYR A 316 16.09 0.83 -4.46
N GLU A 317 16.88 1.19 -5.47
CA GLU A 317 16.52 2.10 -6.56
C GLU A 317 15.14 1.79 -7.18
N LYS A 318 14.89 0.54 -7.56
CA LYS A 318 13.60 0.14 -8.17
C LYS A 318 12.41 0.25 -7.22
N MET A 319 12.64 -0.02 -5.94
CA MET A 319 11.60 0.04 -4.92
C MET A 319 11.28 1.49 -4.58
N LEU A 320 12.30 2.33 -4.38
CA LEU A 320 12.13 3.74 -4.01
C LEU A 320 11.64 4.61 -5.16
N TYR A 321 12.03 4.27 -6.39
CA TYR A 321 11.73 5.03 -7.60
C TYR A 321 11.14 4.12 -8.69
N PRO A 322 9.92 3.58 -8.49
CA PRO A 322 9.25 2.83 -9.53
C PRO A 322 8.99 3.75 -10.72
N ILE A 323 9.61 3.43 -11.85
CA ILE A 323 9.48 4.14 -13.12
C ILE A 323 8.11 3.80 -13.72
N ASP A 324 7.51 4.78 -14.38
CA ASP A 324 6.26 4.62 -15.15
C ASP A 324 6.47 3.80 -16.44
#